data_AF-M1ZVS2-F1
#
_entry.id   AF-M1ZVS2-F1
#
_cell.length_a   1.000
_cell.length_b   1.000
_cell.length_c   1.000
_cell.angle_alpha   90.00
_cell.angle_beta   90.00
_cell.angle_gamma   90.00
#
_symmetry.space_group_name_H-M   'P 1'
#
loop_
_entity.id
_entity.type
_entity.pdbx_description
1 polymer ?
#
loop_
_entity_poly.entity_id
_entity_poly.type
_entity_poly.pdbx_seq_one_letter_code
_entity_poly.pdbx_strand_id
1 'polypeptide(L)'
;MLKIIKHLKPFIASILLVLGLLFVQAVCDLSLPDYMSNIVNVGIQQGGVENAVPKVIRKSKLDKIKIFLDKENVKKIEDNYILLDKKNLSKDDLERYLKDYPNLNEEPIYKLDTKDKNIINELNSILAKPILIVGGMEKADTSKVNDITKESAAENKDNKMNLQSDQNDKIKTPSKGEISKENTNLFLKMPKEQINLIKENLDKK
;
A
#
# COMPACT_ATOMS: atom_id res chain seq x y z
N MET A 1 -23.61 9.95 -57.94
CA MET A 1 -23.96 9.58 -56.54
C MET A 1 -24.24 10.78 -55.61
N LEU A 2 -24.22 12.04 -56.09
CA LEU A 2 -24.50 13.22 -55.24
C LEU A 2 -25.97 13.36 -54.80
N LYS A 3 -26.92 12.67 -55.48
CA LYS A 3 -28.34 12.65 -55.10
C LYS A 3 -28.57 12.02 -53.70
N ILE A 4 -27.74 11.05 -53.30
CA ILE A 4 -27.84 10.39 -51.98
C ILE A 4 -27.58 11.37 -50.84
N ILE A 5 -26.58 12.25 -50.99
CA ILE A 5 -26.21 13.25 -49.97
C ILE A 5 -27.35 14.23 -49.72
N LYS A 6 -28.17 14.53 -50.73
CA LYS A 6 -29.36 15.38 -50.60
C LYS A 6 -30.43 14.77 -49.69
N HIS A 7 -30.58 13.44 -49.70
CA HIS A 7 -31.51 12.71 -48.83
C HIS A 7 -30.96 12.47 -47.42
N LEU A 8 -29.65 12.66 -47.22
CA LEU A 8 -28.98 12.51 -45.93
C LEU A 8 -29.00 13.81 -45.10
N LYS A 9 -29.15 14.97 -45.76
CA LYS A 9 -29.24 16.31 -45.15
C LYS A 9 -30.26 16.45 -44.00
N PRO A 10 -31.50 15.91 -44.06
CA PRO A 10 -32.45 16.01 -42.94
C PRO A 10 -32.05 15.15 -41.72
N PHE A 11 -31.20 14.13 -41.90
CA PHE A 11 -30.77 13.21 -40.84
C PHE A 11 -29.38 13.55 -40.27
N ILE A 12 -28.80 14.69 -40.64
CA ILE A 12 -27.45 15.08 -40.21
C ILE A 12 -27.30 15.13 -38.69
N ALA A 13 -28.36 15.53 -37.97
CA ALA A 13 -28.39 15.54 -36.51
C ALA A 13 -28.30 14.12 -35.93
N SER A 14 -29.07 13.18 -36.47
CA SER A 14 -29.02 11.76 -36.08
C SER A 14 -27.67 11.12 -36.39
N ILE A 15 -27.06 11.49 -37.52
CA ILE A 15 -25.73 11.01 -37.91
C ILE A 15 -24.67 11.54 -36.95
N LEU A 16 -24.70 12.82 -36.61
CA LEU A 16 -23.80 13.41 -35.61
C LEU A 16 -23.97 12.76 -34.24
N LEU A 17 -25.20 12.47 -33.83
CA LEU A 17 -25.48 11.79 -32.57
C LEU A 17 -24.86 10.39 -32.54
N VAL A 18 -25.08 9.58 -33.58
CA VAL A 18 -24.49 8.24 -33.69
C VAL A 18 -22.96 8.32 -33.70
N LEU A 19 -22.39 9.29 -34.42
CA LEU A 19 -20.94 9.50 -34.45
C LEU A 19 -20.42 9.84 -33.04
N GLY A 20 -21.12 10.69 -32.29
CA GLY A 20 -20.81 11.01 -30.90
C GLY A 20 -20.89 9.78 -29.97
N LEU A 21 -21.93 8.97 -30.11
CA LEU A 21 -22.09 7.71 -29.37
C LEU A 21 -20.95 6.72 -29.67
N LEU A 22 -20.51 6.63 -30.93
CA LEU A 22 -19.36 5.81 -31.31
C LEU A 22 -18.04 6.32 -30.70
N PHE A 23 -17.87 7.65 -30.58
CA PHE A 23 -16.72 8.20 -29.85
C PHE A 23 -16.76 7.84 -28.36
N VAL A 24 -17.94 7.95 -27.72
CA VAL A 24 -18.09 7.53 -26.32
C VAL A 24 -17.75 6.05 -26.16
N GLN A 25 -18.28 5.19 -27.05
CA GLN A 25 -17.96 3.76 -27.05
C GLN A 25 -16.45 3.53 -27.18
N ALA A 26 -15.78 4.18 -28.13
CA ALA A 26 -14.34 4.05 -28.32
C ALA A 26 -13.53 4.48 -27.08
N VAL A 27 -13.95 5.55 -26.40
CA VAL A 27 -13.30 5.99 -25.14
C VAL A 27 -13.51 4.98 -24.02
N CYS A 28 -14.72 4.40 -23.92
CA CYS A 28 -15.01 3.35 -22.94
C CYS A 28 -14.16 2.10 -23.18
N ASP A 29 -14.06 1.63 -24.43
CA ASP A 29 -13.26 0.46 -24.80
C ASP A 29 -11.77 0.68 -24.56
N LEU A 30 -11.25 1.90 -24.79
CA LEU A 30 -9.86 2.24 -24.55
C LEU A 30 -9.54 2.40 -23.04
N SER A 31 -10.51 2.79 -22.23
CA SER A 31 -10.34 2.98 -20.77
C SER A 31 -10.49 1.69 -19.96
N LEU A 32 -11.13 0.65 -20.53
CA LEU A 32 -11.38 -0.62 -19.84
C LEU A 32 -10.09 -1.35 -19.40
N PRO A 33 -9.04 -1.45 -20.24
CA PRO A 33 -7.74 -1.99 -19.82
C PRO A 33 -7.12 -1.23 -18.64
N ASP A 34 -7.22 0.11 -18.63
CA ASP A 34 -6.69 0.95 -17.56
C ASP A 34 -7.41 0.71 -16.23
N TYR A 35 -8.75 0.56 -16.26
CA TYR A 35 -9.51 0.20 -15.06
C TYR A 35 -9.13 -1.17 -14.52
N MET A 36 -8.95 -2.16 -15.40
CA MET A 36 -8.47 -3.49 -14.99
C MET A 36 -7.07 -3.42 -14.36
N SER A 37 -6.16 -2.67 -14.98
CA SER A 37 -4.81 -2.43 -14.44
C SER A 37 -4.86 -1.80 -13.05
N ASN A 38 -5.70 -0.79 -12.83
CA ASN A 38 -5.85 -0.14 -11.54
C ASN A 38 -6.48 -1.05 -10.47
N ILE A 39 -7.48 -1.86 -10.84
CA ILE A 39 -8.08 -2.83 -9.90
C ILE A 39 -7.02 -3.80 -9.37
N VAL A 40 -6.14 -4.29 -10.24
CA VAL A 40 -5.13 -5.28 -9.86
C VAL A 40 -3.93 -4.63 -9.17
N ASN A 41 -3.39 -3.54 -9.70
CA ASN A 41 -2.19 -2.88 -9.16
C ASN A 41 -2.51 -2.10 -7.89
N VAL A 42 -3.48 -1.18 -7.95
CA VAL A 42 -3.84 -0.34 -6.81
C VAL A 42 -4.73 -1.11 -5.83
N GLY A 43 -5.78 -1.77 -6.33
CA GLY A 43 -6.75 -2.46 -5.48
C GLY A 43 -6.16 -3.68 -4.78
N ILE A 44 -5.82 -4.74 -5.53
CA ILE A 44 -5.41 -6.02 -4.96
C ILE A 44 -3.96 -6.01 -4.46
N GLN A 45 -3.00 -5.59 -5.30
CA GLN A 45 -1.57 -5.68 -4.95
C GLN A 45 -1.16 -4.64 -3.89
N GLN A 46 -1.62 -3.39 -4.04
CA GLN A 46 -1.26 -2.30 -3.12
C GLN A 46 -2.30 -2.11 -2.00
N GLY A 47 -3.36 -2.91 -1.95
CA GLY A 47 -4.37 -2.85 -0.89
C GLY A 47 -5.17 -1.53 -0.87
N GLY A 48 -5.36 -0.90 -2.03
CA GLY A 48 -6.04 0.38 -2.18
C GLY A 48 -5.15 1.62 -2.01
N VAL A 49 -3.83 1.45 -1.92
CA VAL A 49 -2.88 2.57 -1.78
C VAL A 49 -2.42 3.03 -3.15
N GLU A 50 -3.00 4.12 -3.67
CA GLU A 50 -2.68 4.67 -5.00
C GLU A 50 -1.24 5.20 -5.11
N ASN A 51 -0.71 5.79 -4.05
CA ASN A 51 0.63 6.33 -3.99
C ASN A 51 1.15 6.35 -2.55
N ALA A 52 2.47 6.51 -2.40
CA ALA A 52 3.18 6.54 -1.14
C ALA A 52 3.16 7.92 -0.45
N VAL A 53 2.31 8.86 -0.87
CA VAL A 53 2.20 10.20 -0.27
C VAL A 53 0.92 10.27 0.57
N PRO A 54 1.00 10.08 1.89
CA PRO A 54 -0.17 10.15 2.74
C PRO A 54 -0.69 11.59 2.82
N LYS A 55 -2.02 11.74 2.81
CA LYS A 55 -2.69 13.03 3.05
C LYS A 55 -2.33 13.61 4.42
N VAL A 56 -2.19 12.73 5.41
CA VAL A 56 -1.81 13.07 6.79
C VAL A 56 -0.84 12.02 7.33
N ILE A 57 0.18 12.47 8.06
CA ILE A 57 1.20 11.62 8.69
C ILE A 57 1.37 12.06 10.14
N ARG A 58 1.44 11.11 11.07
CA ARG A 58 1.76 11.41 12.48
C ARG A 58 3.19 11.94 12.60
N LYS A 59 3.43 12.92 13.47
CA LYS A 59 4.77 13.47 13.69
C LYS A 59 5.79 12.37 14.04
N SER A 60 5.44 11.49 14.98
CA SER A 60 6.29 10.36 15.39
C SER A 60 6.70 9.44 14.24
N LYS A 61 5.80 9.21 13.26
CA LYS A 61 6.08 8.38 12.08
C LYS A 61 6.95 9.10 11.07
N LEU A 62 6.65 10.38 10.81
CA LEU A 62 7.44 11.17 9.88
C LEU A 62 8.89 11.30 10.37
N ASP A 63 9.10 11.48 11.67
CA ASP A 63 10.44 11.56 12.26
C ASP A 63 11.24 10.27 12.04
N LYS A 64 10.62 9.09 12.13
CA LYS A 64 11.27 7.81 11.77
C LYS A 64 11.59 7.71 10.28
N ILE A 65 10.68 8.17 9.42
CA ILE A 65 10.85 8.17 7.96
C ILE A 65 12.05 9.06 7.56
N LYS A 66 12.18 10.24 8.18
CA LYS A 66 13.27 11.19 7.92
C LYS A 66 14.67 10.62 8.16
N ILE A 67 14.82 9.60 9.02
CA ILE A 67 16.13 8.96 9.29
C ILE A 67 16.69 8.29 8.03
N PHE A 68 15.84 7.85 7.11
CA PHE A 68 16.24 7.17 5.87
C PHE A 68 16.37 8.12 4.67
N LEU A 69 16.29 9.44 4.92
CA LEU A 69 16.33 10.47 3.89
C LEU A 69 17.54 11.38 4.09
N ASP A 70 18.05 11.91 2.99
CA ASP A 70 19.02 13.00 3.00
C ASP A 70 18.35 14.35 3.31
N LYS A 71 19.17 15.34 3.65
CA LYS A 71 18.70 16.67 4.07
C LYS A 71 17.91 17.40 2.98
N GLU A 72 18.22 17.18 1.71
CA GLU A 72 17.51 17.83 0.60
C GLU A 72 16.09 17.27 0.51
N ASN A 73 15.97 15.95 0.54
CA ASN A 73 14.67 15.26 0.52
C ASN A 73 13.82 15.55 1.76
N VAL A 74 14.43 15.66 2.95
CA VAL A 74 13.72 16.09 4.16
C VAL A 74 13.14 17.49 3.98
N LYS A 75 13.94 18.43 3.45
CA LYS A 75 13.47 19.80 3.20
C LYS A 75 12.30 19.84 2.23
N LYS A 76 12.36 19.07 1.12
CA LYS A 76 11.25 18.97 0.15
C LYS A 76 9.94 18.48 0.80
N ILE A 77 10.03 17.57 1.76
CA ILE A 77 8.86 17.10 2.50
C ILE A 77 8.35 18.23 3.41
N GLU A 78 9.22 18.87 4.18
CA GLU A 78 8.83 19.95 5.10
C GLU A 78 8.22 21.15 4.38
N ASP A 79 8.67 21.46 3.17
CA ASP A 79 8.12 22.54 2.33
C ASP A 79 6.69 22.22 1.82
N ASN A 80 6.27 20.95 1.80
CA ASN A 80 4.98 20.49 1.27
C ASN A 80 4.02 19.92 2.34
N TYR A 81 4.43 19.93 3.61
CA TYR A 81 3.63 19.41 4.73
C TYR A 81 3.52 20.45 5.84
N ILE A 82 2.28 20.79 6.23
CA ILE A 82 2.01 21.69 7.35
C ILE A 82 1.90 20.88 8.64
N LEU A 83 2.60 21.32 9.69
CA LEU A 83 2.44 20.79 11.04
C LEU A 83 1.16 21.34 11.69
N LEU A 84 0.23 20.45 12.00
CA LEU A 84 -0.96 20.73 12.79
C LEU A 84 -0.72 20.25 14.24
N ASP A 85 -0.77 21.18 15.18
CA ASP A 85 -0.67 20.92 16.61
C ASP A 85 -1.81 21.66 17.33
N LYS A 86 -2.48 20.96 18.25
CA LYS A 86 -3.52 21.52 19.13
C LYS A 86 -3.11 22.85 19.78
N LYS A 87 -1.82 23.03 20.06
CA LYS A 87 -1.30 24.25 20.71
C LYS A 87 -1.27 25.47 19.79
N ASN A 88 -1.17 25.25 18.48
CA ASN A 88 -0.94 26.30 17.48
C ASN A 88 -2.17 26.57 16.60
N LEU A 89 -3.23 25.77 16.72
CA LEU A 89 -4.47 25.92 15.96
C LEU A 89 -5.50 26.79 16.71
N SER A 90 -6.27 27.56 15.95
CA SER A 90 -7.47 28.22 16.48
C SER A 90 -8.50 27.18 16.92
N LYS A 91 -9.36 27.53 17.88
CA LYS A 91 -10.41 26.63 18.41
C LYS A 91 -11.33 26.12 17.29
N ASP A 92 -11.71 27.00 16.37
CA ASP A 92 -12.60 26.68 15.25
C ASP A 92 -11.95 25.71 14.25
N ASP A 93 -10.67 25.92 13.93
CA ASP A 93 -9.92 25.04 13.03
C ASP A 93 -9.67 23.68 13.68
N LEU A 94 -9.37 23.66 14.98
CA LEU A 94 -9.16 22.44 15.75
C LEU A 94 -10.42 21.57 15.74
N GLU A 95 -11.59 22.14 16.03
CA GLU A 95 -12.86 21.42 16.00
C GLU A 95 -13.16 20.84 14.62
N ARG A 96 -12.83 21.58 13.56
CA ARG A 96 -12.98 21.09 12.18
C ARG A 96 -12.05 19.91 11.90
N TYR A 97 -10.77 20.01 12.24
CA TYR A 97 -9.80 18.94 11.97
C TYR A 97 -10.02 17.70 12.84
N LEU A 98 -10.52 17.85 14.07
CA LEU A 98 -10.81 16.73 14.96
C LEU A 98 -11.95 15.84 14.46
N LYS A 99 -12.86 16.35 13.62
CA LYS A 99 -13.90 15.54 12.97
C LYS A 99 -13.31 14.50 12.03
N ASP A 100 -12.31 14.92 11.24
CA ASP A 100 -11.66 14.05 10.25
C ASP A 100 -10.47 13.28 10.84
N TYR A 101 -9.80 13.84 11.85
CA TYR A 101 -8.55 13.35 12.43
C TYR A 101 -8.60 13.32 13.97
N PRO A 102 -9.28 12.33 14.59
CA PRO A 102 -9.43 12.27 16.04
C PRO A 102 -8.09 12.15 16.80
N ASN A 103 -7.10 11.47 16.20
CA ASN A 103 -5.76 11.29 16.80
C ASN A 103 -4.93 12.59 16.89
N LEU A 104 -5.37 13.70 16.30
CA LEU A 104 -4.74 15.02 16.51
C LEU A 104 -4.76 15.45 17.98
N ASN A 105 -5.67 14.88 18.79
CA ASN A 105 -5.68 15.09 20.25
C ASN A 105 -4.52 14.40 20.97
N GLU A 106 -3.99 13.31 20.42
CA GLU A 106 -2.95 12.50 21.05
C GLU A 106 -1.56 12.99 20.65
N GLU A 107 -1.35 13.25 19.36
CA GLU A 107 -0.08 13.74 18.84
C GLU A 107 -0.24 14.72 17.66
N PRO A 108 0.74 15.61 17.43
CA PRO A 108 0.76 16.47 16.25
C PRO A 108 0.82 15.65 14.95
N ILE A 109 0.16 16.17 13.92
CA ILE A 109 0.13 15.54 12.59
C ILE A 109 0.64 16.50 11.53
N TYR A 110 1.28 15.98 10.51
CA TYR A 110 1.62 16.69 9.29
C TYR A 110 0.54 16.45 8.24
N LYS A 111 0.04 17.51 7.62
CA LYS A 111 -0.95 17.45 6.54
C LYS A 111 -0.33 17.94 5.23
N LEU A 112 -0.57 17.22 4.15
CA LEU A 112 -0.13 17.59 2.81
C LEU A 112 -0.78 18.92 2.38
N ASP A 113 0.04 19.87 1.90
CA ASP A 113 -0.38 21.22 1.51
C ASP A 113 -0.30 21.48 0.00
N THR A 114 -0.33 20.42 -0.80
CA THR A 114 -0.31 20.55 -2.26
C THR A 114 -1.36 19.68 -2.91
N LYS A 115 -1.86 20.16 -4.05
CA LYS A 115 -2.70 19.42 -5.00
C LYS A 115 -2.01 19.22 -6.35
N ASP A 116 -0.78 19.70 -6.50
CA ASP A 116 -0.03 19.60 -7.73
C ASP A 116 0.45 18.16 -7.93
N LYS A 117 0.06 17.55 -9.06
CA LYS A 117 0.42 16.18 -9.41
C LYS A 117 1.92 15.98 -9.57
N ASN A 118 2.65 16.98 -10.07
CA ASN A 118 4.10 16.86 -10.25
C ASN A 118 4.83 16.79 -8.91
N ILE A 119 4.43 17.65 -7.98
CA ILE A 119 4.98 17.66 -6.62
C ILE A 119 4.64 16.34 -5.91
N ILE A 120 3.39 15.86 -6.04
CA ILE A 120 2.98 14.58 -5.46
C ILE A 120 3.80 13.41 -6.05
N ASN A 121 4.08 13.40 -7.35
CA ASN A 121 4.90 12.37 -7.98
C ASN A 121 6.36 12.39 -7.49
N GLU A 122 6.92 13.58 -7.26
CA GLU A 122 8.25 13.74 -6.69
C GLU A 122 8.28 13.22 -5.24
N LEU A 123 7.33 13.67 -4.40
CA LEU A 123 7.18 13.20 -3.03
C LEU A 123 6.95 11.68 -2.96
N ASN A 124 6.20 11.11 -3.91
CA ASN A 124 5.96 9.67 -4.00
C ASN A 124 7.26 8.91 -4.16
N SER A 125 8.15 9.39 -5.04
CA SER A 125 9.45 8.78 -5.28
C SER A 125 10.36 8.87 -4.06
N ILE A 126 10.28 9.99 -3.32
CA ILE A 126 11.05 10.22 -2.07
C ILE A 126 10.54 9.34 -0.93
N LEU A 127 9.22 9.27 -0.73
CA LEU A 127 8.59 8.64 0.43
C LEU A 127 8.40 7.11 0.29
N ALA A 128 8.31 6.59 -0.93
CA ALA A 128 7.99 5.17 -1.17
C ALA A 128 8.92 4.19 -0.44
N LYS A 129 10.25 4.35 -0.58
CA LYS A 129 11.21 3.42 0.04
C LYS A 129 11.29 3.58 1.56
N PRO A 130 11.48 4.80 2.12
CA PRO A 130 11.52 4.99 3.56
C PRO A 130 10.28 4.49 4.31
N ILE A 131 9.08 4.73 3.77
CA ILE A 131 7.83 4.27 4.39
C ILE A 131 7.77 2.75 4.40
N LEU A 132 8.18 2.09 3.30
CA LEU A 132 8.23 0.63 3.23
C LEU A 132 9.21 0.05 4.27
N ILE A 133 10.38 0.67 4.43
CA ILE A 133 11.40 0.24 5.41
C ILE A 133 10.85 0.37 6.84
N VAL A 134 10.34 1.55 7.21
CA VAL A 134 9.77 1.79 8.55
C VAL A 134 8.61 0.84 8.82
N GLY A 135 7.70 0.67 7.86
CA GLY A 135 6.58 -0.26 7.98
C GLY A 135 7.01 -1.71 8.10
N GLY A 136 8.05 -2.12 7.39
CA GLY A 136 8.64 -3.46 7.49
C GLY A 136 9.27 -3.72 8.86
N MET A 137 10.03 -2.75 9.39
CA MET A 137 10.64 -2.84 10.72
C MET A 137 9.58 -2.94 11.82
N GLU A 138 8.56 -2.11 11.77
CA GLU A 138 7.49 -2.13 12.77
C GLU A 138 6.72 -3.46 12.76
N LYS A 139 6.46 -4.03 11.58
CA LYS A 139 5.86 -5.37 11.46
C LYS A 139 6.77 -6.47 12.02
N ALA A 140 8.08 -6.39 11.76
CA ALA A 140 9.05 -7.37 12.27
C ALA A 140 9.17 -7.32 13.80
N ASP A 141 9.20 -6.12 14.39
CA ASP A 141 9.23 -5.93 15.84
C ASP A 141 7.96 -6.48 16.51
N THR A 142 6.79 -6.23 15.91
CA THR A 142 5.51 -6.76 16.42
C THR A 142 5.43 -8.29 16.31
N SER A 143 6.05 -8.87 15.28
CA SER A 143 6.06 -10.33 15.08
C SER A 143 6.90 -11.04 16.15
N LYS A 144 8.03 -10.45 16.56
CA LYS A 144 8.84 -10.98 17.67
C LYS A 144 8.09 -10.99 19.01
N VAL A 145 7.22 -10.02 19.26
CA VAL A 145 6.39 -9.98 20.48
C VAL A 145 5.33 -11.09 20.50
N ASN A 146 4.76 -11.44 19.34
CA ASN A 146 3.76 -12.50 19.21
C ASN A 146 4.35 -13.92 19.33
N ASP A 147 5.62 -14.11 19.00
CA ASP A 147 6.31 -15.40 19.21
C ASP A 147 6.73 -15.58 20.68
N ILE A 148 7.18 -14.51 21.35
CA ILE A 148 7.48 -14.53 22.80
C ILE A 148 6.23 -14.87 23.63
N THR A 149 5.04 -14.41 23.22
CA THR A 149 3.78 -14.74 23.91
C THR A 149 3.27 -16.17 23.66
N LYS A 150 3.70 -16.84 22.57
CA LYS A 150 3.38 -18.25 22.32
C LYS A 150 4.34 -19.20 23.03
N GLU A 151 5.62 -18.85 23.13
CA GLU A 151 6.62 -19.65 23.84
C GLU A 151 6.42 -19.61 25.37
N SER A 152 5.95 -18.47 25.89
CA SER A 152 5.57 -18.33 27.32
C SER A 152 4.27 -19.06 27.71
N ALA A 153 3.47 -19.51 26.74
CA ALA A 153 2.19 -20.19 26.99
C ALA A 153 2.28 -21.72 26.95
N ALA A 154 3.44 -22.29 26.57
CA ALA A 154 3.63 -23.74 26.46
C ALA A 154 4.15 -24.42 27.74
N GLU A 155 4.51 -23.67 28.78
CA GLU A 155 5.15 -24.22 29.98
C GLU A 155 4.24 -24.28 31.23
N ASN A 156 2.93 -24.09 31.10
CA ASN A 156 2.04 -24.29 32.24
C ASN A 156 0.64 -24.72 31.83
N LYS A 157 0.38 -26.03 31.87
CA LYS A 157 -0.88 -26.64 32.33
C LYS A 157 -0.79 -28.17 32.27
N ASP A 158 -0.27 -28.72 33.37
CA ASP A 158 -0.82 -29.98 33.87
C ASP A 158 -2.26 -29.75 34.37
N ASN A 159 -3.09 -30.78 34.20
CA ASN A 159 -4.39 -31.02 34.83
C ASN A 159 -5.68 -30.59 34.09
N LYS A 160 -6.31 -31.63 33.48
CA LYS A 160 -7.74 -32.03 33.38
C LYS A 160 -8.80 -30.90 33.42
N MET A 161 -9.76 -30.82 32.50
CA MET A 161 -10.78 -31.85 32.20
C MET A 161 -11.56 -31.50 30.92
N ASN A 162 -12.11 -32.54 30.31
CA ASN A 162 -12.80 -32.64 29.03
C ASN A 162 -14.21 -31.98 28.99
N LEU A 163 -14.62 -31.42 27.84
CA LEU A 163 -16.00 -31.55 27.35
C LEU A 163 -16.04 -31.54 25.81
N GLN A 164 -16.39 -32.72 25.28
CA GLN A 164 -16.87 -33.13 23.94
C GLN A 164 -17.38 -32.00 23.03
N SER A 165 -16.86 -31.84 21.80
CA SER A 165 -17.11 -32.63 20.57
C SER A 165 -18.59 -32.67 20.15
N ASP A 166 -18.94 -31.85 19.16
CA ASP A 166 -19.96 -32.22 18.17
C ASP A 166 -19.61 -31.64 16.79
N GLN A 167 -19.67 -32.52 15.80
CA GLN A 167 -19.42 -32.29 14.38
C GLN A 167 -20.60 -31.54 13.74
N ASN A 168 -20.34 -30.65 12.79
CA ASN A 168 -20.74 -30.93 11.40
C ASN A 168 -20.13 -29.99 10.35
N ASP A 169 -19.91 -30.64 9.21
CA ASP A 169 -19.02 -30.35 8.11
C ASP A 169 -19.66 -29.49 7.00
N LYS A 170 -18.78 -28.97 6.12
CA LYS A 170 -19.01 -28.42 4.75
C LYS A 170 -19.44 -26.95 4.59
N ILE A 171 -18.46 -26.12 4.18
CA ILE A 171 -18.34 -25.61 2.80
C ILE A 171 -16.85 -25.36 2.48
N LYS A 172 -16.42 -25.92 1.35
CA LYS A 172 -15.07 -25.89 0.76
C LYS A 172 -14.61 -24.47 0.40
N THR A 173 -13.41 -24.10 0.83
CA THR A 173 -12.57 -23.11 0.14
C THR A 173 -11.61 -23.85 -0.81
N PRO A 174 -11.51 -23.49 -2.10
CA PRO A 174 -10.54 -24.10 -2.98
C PRO A 174 -9.13 -23.53 -2.73
N SER A 175 -8.21 -24.48 -2.74
CA SER A 175 -6.75 -24.38 -2.62
C SER A 175 -6.08 -23.56 -3.74
N LYS A 176 -5.01 -22.86 -3.35
CA LYS A 176 -3.75 -22.59 -4.07
C LYS A 176 -3.81 -22.27 -5.58
N GLY A 177 -3.56 -21.00 -5.90
CA GLY A 177 -2.91 -20.57 -7.14
C GLY A 177 -1.45 -20.21 -6.87
N GLU A 178 -0.56 -20.59 -7.78
CA GLU A 178 0.87 -20.74 -7.63
C GLU A 178 1.63 -19.41 -7.47
N ILE A 179 2.41 -19.27 -6.39
CA ILE A 179 3.49 -18.30 -6.31
C ILE A 179 4.73 -18.95 -6.92
N SER A 180 5.23 -18.31 -7.98
CA SER A 180 6.52 -18.55 -8.62
C SER A 180 7.61 -18.97 -7.62
N LYS A 181 8.09 -20.21 -7.78
CA LYS A 181 9.24 -20.79 -7.06
C LYS A 181 10.58 -20.48 -7.74
N GLU A 182 10.71 -19.34 -8.42
CA GLU A 182 11.93 -19.07 -9.20
C GLU A 182 12.95 -18.18 -8.48
N ASN A 183 12.54 -17.37 -7.49
CA ASN A 183 13.42 -16.37 -6.88
C ASN A 183 13.96 -16.71 -5.47
N THR A 184 13.74 -17.93 -4.97
CA THR A 184 14.26 -18.38 -3.67
C THR A 184 15.34 -19.46 -3.76
N ASN A 185 15.70 -19.91 -4.96
CA ASN A 185 16.64 -21.02 -5.16
C ASN A 185 18.07 -20.61 -5.53
N LEU A 186 18.41 -19.32 -5.54
CA LEU A 186 19.78 -18.88 -5.84
C LEU A 186 20.75 -19.13 -4.66
N PHE A 187 20.25 -19.18 -3.43
CA PHE A 187 21.07 -19.43 -2.23
C PHE A 187 21.17 -20.90 -1.82
N LEU A 188 20.38 -21.79 -2.44
CA LEU A 188 20.30 -23.22 -2.07
C LEU A 188 21.02 -24.16 -3.06
N LYS A 189 21.75 -23.62 -4.04
CA LYS A 189 22.45 -24.39 -5.07
C LYS A 189 23.98 -24.42 -4.89
N MET A 190 24.47 -24.26 -3.66
CA MET A 190 25.89 -24.40 -3.37
C MET A 190 26.22 -25.87 -3.06
N PRO A 191 27.26 -26.48 -3.67
CA PRO A 191 27.66 -27.86 -3.38
C PRO A 191 28.02 -28.04 -1.90
N LYS A 192 27.54 -29.13 -1.30
CA LYS A 192 27.74 -29.46 0.13
C LYS A 192 29.21 -29.54 0.55
N GLU A 193 30.13 -29.72 -0.39
CA GLU A 193 31.58 -29.74 -0.16
C GLU A 193 32.14 -28.38 0.30
N GLN A 194 31.56 -27.25 -0.14
CA GLN A 194 32.04 -25.93 0.28
C GLN A 194 31.60 -25.56 1.70
N ILE A 195 30.47 -26.11 2.17
CA ILE A 195 29.92 -25.83 3.51
C ILE A 195 30.77 -26.52 4.60
N ASN A 196 31.32 -27.70 4.31
CA ASN A 196 32.20 -28.40 5.25
C ASN A 196 33.60 -27.79 5.31
N LEU A 197 34.11 -27.24 4.20
CA LEU A 197 35.41 -26.55 4.16
C LEU A 197 35.43 -25.26 5.02
N ILE A 198 34.27 -24.60 5.14
CA ILE A 198 34.09 -23.40 5.95
C ILE A 198 34.00 -23.76 7.45
N LYS A 199 33.33 -24.88 7.79
CA LYS A 199 33.29 -25.37 9.19
C LYS A 199 34.65 -25.78 9.71
N GLU A 200 35.46 -26.47 8.90
CA GLU A 200 36.79 -26.94 9.34
C GLU A 200 37.79 -25.79 9.59
N ASN A 201 37.64 -24.65 8.92
CA ASN A 201 38.48 -23.47 9.15
C ASN A 201 38.07 -22.60 10.35
N LEU A 202 36.90 -22.87 10.95
CA LEU A 202 36.38 -22.13 12.11
C LEU A 202 36.73 -22.80 13.45
N ASP A 203 37.00 -24.10 13.47
CA ASP A 203 37.41 -24.86 14.68
C ASP A 203 38.93 -24.86 14.95
N LYS A 204 39.73 -24.15 14.13
CA LYS A 204 41.20 -24.10 14.25
C LYS A 204 41.79 -22.75 14.65
N LYS A 205 41.02 -21.87 15.30
CA LYS A 205 41.55 -20.63 15.88
C LYS A 205 41.06 -20.44 17.31
#